data_AF-A0AAJ1UND5-F1
#
_entry.id   AF-A0AAJ1UND5-F1
#
_cell.length_a   1.000
_cell.length_b   1.000
_cell.length_c   1.000
_cell.angle_alpha   90.00
_cell.angle_beta   90.00
_cell.angle_gamma   90.00
#
_symmetry.space_group_name_H-M   'P 1'
#
loop_
_entity.id
_entity.type
_entity.pdbx_description
1 polymer ?
#
loop_
_entity_poly.entity_id
_entity_poly.type
_entity_poly.pdbx_seq_one_letter_code
_entity_poly.pdbx_strand_id
1 'polypeptide(L)'
;MTNHTYLTTRELSADARLDALRAMLKGFFFSLQIVHAVRAGVFVPTKCELLAALDDPSERMLLAHSIDPSEAREEDYSALQQWCSAVMRSL
;
A
#
# COMPACT_ATOMS: atom_id res chain seq x y z
N MET A 1 -14.05 -22.46 10.28
CA MET A 1 -12.92 -22.28 9.34
C MET A 1 -12.91 -20.84 8.90
N THR A 2 -11.94 -20.06 9.36
CA THR A 2 -11.75 -18.69 8.91
C THR A 2 -11.12 -18.76 7.53
N ASN A 3 -11.85 -18.35 6.48
CA ASN A 3 -11.30 -18.24 5.14
C ASN A 3 -10.26 -17.11 5.17
N HIS A 4 -8.99 -17.47 5.31
CA HIS A 4 -7.90 -16.55 5.00
C HIS A 4 -7.77 -16.54 3.49
N THR A 5 -8.30 -15.50 2.85
CA THR A 5 -8.11 -15.27 1.42
C THR A 5 -6.66 -14.88 1.20
N TYR A 6 -5.81 -15.85 0.89
CA TYR A 6 -4.50 -15.58 0.33
C TYR A 6 -4.70 -15.18 -1.13
N LEU A 7 -4.43 -13.92 -1.47
CA LEU A 7 -4.36 -13.50 -2.88
C LEU A 7 -3.12 -14.15 -3.51
N THR A 8 -3.25 -15.39 -3.97
CA THR A 8 -2.21 -16.01 -4.80
C THR A 8 -2.36 -15.46 -6.21
N THR A 9 -1.71 -14.32 -6.48
CA THR A 9 -1.75 -13.69 -7.80
C THR A 9 -1.10 -14.55 -8.89
N ARG A 10 -0.34 -15.57 -8.50
CA ARG A 10 0.44 -16.44 -9.39
C ARG A 10 -0.36 -17.14 -10.49
N GLU A 11 -1.63 -17.45 -10.23
CA GLU A 11 -2.53 -18.13 -11.18
C GLU A 11 -3.43 -17.15 -11.96
N LEU A 12 -3.38 -15.86 -11.63
CA LEU A 12 -4.14 -14.83 -12.33
C LEU A 12 -3.46 -14.43 -13.64
N SER A 13 -4.26 -14.06 -14.64
CA SER A 13 -3.76 -13.37 -15.84
C SER A 13 -3.08 -12.05 -15.47
N ALA A 14 -2.22 -11.54 -16.33
CA ALA A 14 -1.50 -10.28 -16.08
C ALA A 14 -2.45 -9.11 -15.76
N ASP A 15 -3.55 -8.98 -16.51
CA ASP A 15 -4.56 -7.95 -16.27
C ASP A 15 -5.23 -8.10 -14.90
N ALA A 16 -5.60 -9.33 -14.53
CA ALA A 16 -6.22 -9.60 -13.23
C ALA A 16 -5.25 -9.38 -12.05
N ARG A 17 -3.95 -9.64 -12.25
CA ARG A 17 -2.92 -9.24 -11.27
C ARG A 17 -2.86 -7.73 -11.14
N LEU A 18 -2.80 -7.00 -12.25
CA LEU A 18 -2.73 -5.55 -12.21
C LEU A 18 -3.96 -4.93 -11.50
N ASP A 19 -5.15 -5.46 -11.76
CA ASP A 19 -6.37 -5.00 -11.08
C ASP A 19 -6.37 -5.33 -9.58
N ALA A 20 -5.85 -6.51 -9.19
CA ALA A 20 -5.65 -6.85 -7.80
C ALA A 20 -4.68 -5.89 -7.10
N LEU A 21 -3.56 -5.53 -7.75
CA LEU A 21 -2.61 -4.54 -7.26
C LEU A 21 -3.28 -3.19 -7.01
N ARG A 22 -4.03 -2.69 -7.99
CA ARG A 22 -4.78 -1.44 -7.88
C ARG A 22 -5.74 -1.46 -6.69
N ALA A 23 -6.42 -2.57 -6.46
CA ALA A 23 -7.29 -2.75 -5.30
C ALA A 23 -6.50 -2.74 -3.98
N MET A 24 -5.35 -3.41 -3.93
CA MET A 24 -4.48 -3.40 -2.74
C MET A 24 -3.90 -2.01 -2.46
N LEU A 25 -3.49 -1.25 -3.47
CA LEU A 25 -3.00 0.12 -3.32
C LEU A 25 -4.08 1.07 -2.77
N LYS A 26 -5.35 0.85 -3.12
CA LYS A 26 -6.47 1.56 -2.47
C LYS A 26 -6.55 1.24 -0.98
N GLY A 27 -6.39 -0.02 -0.60
CA GLY A 27 -6.36 -0.47 0.80
C GLY A 27 -5.13 0.03 1.56
N PHE A 28 -3.97 0.08 0.89
CA PHE A 28 -2.68 0.51 1.44
C PHE A 28 -2.76 1.89 2.10
N PHE A 29 -3.52 2.84 1.53
CA PHE A 29 -3.72 4.16 2.14
C PHE A 29 -4.15 4.08 3.61
N PHE A 30 -5.13 3.23 3.93
CA PHE A 30 -5.63 3.10 5.30
C PHE A 30 -4.57 2.52 6.23
N SER A 31 -3.82 1.52 5.75
CA SER A 31 -2.71 0.94 6.51
C SER A 31 -1.62 1.97 6.76
N LEU A 32 -1.19 2.70 5.73
CA LEU A 32 -0.17 3.74 5.85
C LEU A 32 -0.61 4.86 6.80
N GLN A 33 -1.87 5.29 6.72
CA GLN A 33 -2.44 6.31 7.60
C GLN A 33 -2.37 5.90 9.07
N ILE A 34 -2.71 4.64 9.39
CA ILE A 34 -2.61 4.09 10.75
C ILE A 34 -1.15 4.03 11.20
N VAL A 35 -0.26 3.51 10.35
CA VAL A 35 1.17 3.40 10.66
C VAL A 35 1.79 4.77 10.92
N HIS A 36 1.49 5.76 10.09
CA HIS A 36 1.92 7.14 10.29
C HIS A 36 1.40 7.68 11.62
N ALA A 37 0.12 7.50 11.93
CA ALA A 37 -0.46 7.96 13.19
C ALA A 37 0.21 7.34 14.42
N VAL A 38 0.56 6.04 14.36
CA VAL A 38 1.30 5.36 15.43
C VAL A 38 2.72 5.91 15.57
N ARG A 39 3.42 6.17 14.46
CA ARG A 39 4.81 6.67 14.46
C ARG A 39 4.92 8.13 14.88
N ALA A 40 4.03 8.99 14.38
CA ALA A 40 4.09 10.44 14.57
C ALA A 40 3.22 10.93 15.73
N GLY A 41 2.31 10.11 16.26
CA GLY A 41 1.33 10.51 17.26
C GLY A 41 0.24 11.46 16.73
N VAL A 42 0.19 11.70 15.42
CA VAL A 42 -0.72 12.63 14.76
C VAL A 42 -1.48 11.91 13.65
N PHE A 43 -2.80 11.99 13.70
CA PHE A 43 -3.67 11.45 12.67
C PHE A 43 -3.85 12.45 11.53
N VAL A 44 -3.58 12.01 10.29
CA VAL A 44 -3.70 12.82 9.09
C VAL A 44 -4.80 12.24 8.20
N PRO A 45 -5.95 12.91 8.02
CA PRO A 45 -7.16 12.29 7.49
C PRO A 45 -7.17 12.08 5.97
N THR A 46 -6.41 12.87 5.20
CA THR A 46 -6.48 12.83 3.73
C THR A 46 -5.21 12.30 3.08
N LYS A 47 -5.34 11.73 1.87
CA LYS A 47 -4.19 11.27 1.06
C LYS A 47 -3.22 12.40 0.74
N CYS A 48 -3.70 13.60 0.41
CA CYS A 48 -2.85 14.72 0.04
C CYS A 48 -2.04 15.26 1.22
N GLU A 49 -2.67 15.41 2.38
CA GLU A 49 -1.97 15.81 3.61
C GLU A 49 -0.97 14.74 4.04
N LEU A 50 -1.37 13.46 3.97
CA LEU A 50 -0.47 12.35 4.30
C LEU A 50 0.73 12.35 3.34
N LEU A 51 0.53 12.53 2.04
CA LEU A 51 1.62 12.63 1.06
C LEU A 51 2.58 13.78 1.36
N ALA A 52 2.10 14.89 1.91
CA ALA A 52 2.96 16.01 2.32
C ALA A 52 3.76 15.71 3.60
N ALA A 53 3.24 14.83 4.47
CA ALA A 53 3.86 14.47 5.75
C ALA A 53 4.85 13.30 5.68
N LEU A 54 4.86 12.53 4.59
CA LEU A 54 5.73 11.37 4.43
C LEU A 54 7.14 11.77 3.97
N ASP A 55 8.14 11.28 4.70
CA ASP A 55 9.56 11.40 4.35
C ASP A 55 10.08 10.20 3.54
N ASP A 56 9.50 9.00 3.73
CA ASP A 56 9.95 7.78 3.05
C ASP A 56 9.54 7.80 1.55
N PRO A 57 10.50 7.74 0.60
CA PRO A 57 10.19 7.79 -0.83
C PRO A 57 9.28 6.65 -1.32
N SER A 58 9.37 5.47 -0.70
CA SER A 58 8.58 4.30 -1.06
C SER A 58 7.14 4.46 -0.57
N GLU A 59 6.95 4.99 0.64
CA GLU A 59 5.62 5.34 1.17
C GLU A 59 4.93 6.39 0.30
N ARG A 60 5.67 7.43 -0.12
CA ARG A 60 5.18 8.46 -1.04
C ARG A 60 4.78 7.90 -2.39
N MET A 61 5.60 7.04 -2.98
CA MET A 61 5.33 6.38 -4.27
C MET A 61 4.08 5.50 -4.18
N LEU A 62 4.00 4.60 -3.19
CA LEU A 62 2.84 3.72 -3.00
C LEU A 62 1.56 4.51 -2.72
N LEU A 63 1.64 5.63 -1.98
CA LEU A 63 0.50 6.50 -1.74
C LEU A 63 0.08 7.26 -3.02
N ALA A 64 1.03 7.68 -3.85
CA ALA A 64 0.73 8.28 -5.15
C ALA A 64 -0.03 7.28 -6.04
N HIS A 65 0.38 6.01 -6.09
CA HIS A 65 -0.36 4.96 -6.81
C HIS A 65 -1.72 4.63 -6.17
N SER A 66 -1.92 4.92 -4.89
CA SER A 66 -3.25 4.86 -4.27
C SER A 66 -4.18 5.99 -4.76
N ILE A 67 -3.62 7.15 -5.11
CA ILE A 67 -4.37 8.30 -5.64
C ILE A 67 -4.69 8.05 -7.12
N ASP A 68 -3.69 7.63 -7.90
CA ASP A 68 -3.84 7.25 -9.30
C ASP A 68 -3.32 5.82 -9.54
N PRO A 69 -4.21 4.81 -9.45
CA PRO A 69 -3.83 3.41 -9.64
C PRO A 69 -3.55 3.05 -11.11
N SER A 70 -3.82 3.95 -12.07
CA SER A 70 -3.59 3.65 -13.49
C SER A 70 -2.10 3.50 -13.81
N GLU A 71 -1.26 4.23 -13.06
CA GLU A 71 0.21 4.23 -13.16
C GLU A 71 0.88 3.05 -12.43
N ALA A 72 0.10 2.21 -11.72
CA ALA A 72 0.65 1.06 -11.02
C ALA A 72 1.24 0.04 -12.01
N ARG A 73 2.36 -0.58 -11.61
CA ARG A 73 3.09 -1.59 -12.38
C ARG A 73 3.23 -2.85 -11.56
N GLU A 74 3.40 -3.99 -12.23
CA GLU A 74 3.57 -5.28 -11.54
C GLU A 74 4.79 -5.27 -10.58
N GLU A 75 5.80 -4.46 -10.85
CA GLU A 75 6.96 -4.25 -9.97
C GLU A 75 6.58 -3.68 -8.59
N ASP A 76 5.50 -2.91 -8.49
CA ASP A 76 5.04 -2.28 -7.25
C ASP A 76 4.52 -3.29 -6.22
N TYR A 77 4.20 -4.52 -6.66
CA TYR A 77 3.96 -5.63 -5.75
C TYR A 77 5.13 -5.85 -4.79
N SER A 78 6.36 -5.77 -5.33
CA SER A 78 7.56 -5.97 -4.53
C SER A 78 7.76 -4.84 -3.53
N ALA A 79 7.51 -3.59 -3.95
CA ALA A 79 7.59 -2.43 -3.08
C ALA A 79 6.55 -2.50 -1.93
N LEU A 80 5.30 -2.86 -2.26
CA LEU A 80 4.24 -3.04 -1.27
C LEU A 80 4.58 -4.16 -0.27
N GLN A 81 5.07 -5.30 -0.75
CA GLN A 81 5.46 -6.42 0.10
C GLN A 81 6.65 -6.07 1.02
N GLN A 82 7.65 -5.37 0.48
CA GLN A 82 8.82 -4.92 1.24
C GLN A 82 8.40 -3.93 2.33
N TRP A 83 7.53 -2.96 1.99
CA TRP A 83 6.99 -2.02 2.96
C TRP A 83 6.25 -2.73 4.09
N CYS A 84 5.30 -3.64 3.76
CA CYS A 84 4.58 -4.41 4.77
C CYS A 84 5.54 -5.17 5.70
N SER A 85 6.57 -5.80 5.13
CA SER A 85 7.58 -6.55 5.88
C SER A 85 8.40 -5.66 6.80
N ALA A 86 8.78 -4.46 6.34
CA ALA A 86 9.54 -3.49 7.12
C ALA A 86 8.69 -2.94 8.28
N VAL A 87 7.43 -2.56 8.01
CA VAL A 87 6.48 -2.07 9.01
C VAL A 87 6.31 -3.10 10.13
N MET A 88 6.01 -4.36 9.80
CA MET A 88 5.82 -5.44 10.79
C MET A 88 7.05 -5.74 11.65
N ARG A 89 8.26 -5.34 11.22
CA ARG A 89 9.48 -5.48 12.01
C ARG A 89 9.81 -4.26 12.85
N SER A 90 9.20 -3.12 12.52
CA SER A 90 9.52 -1.80 13.10
C SER A 90 8.48 -1.28 14.09
N LEU A 91 7.28 -1.85 14.06
CA LEU A 91 6.21 -1.62 15.04
C LEU A 91 6.36 -2.62 16.18
#